data_AF-A0A316K2S6-F1
#
_entry.id   AF-A0A316K2S6-F1
#
_cell.length_a   1.000
_cell.length_b   1.000
_cell.length_c   1.000
_cell.angle_alpha   90.00
_cell.angle_beta   90.00
_cell.angle_gamma   90.00
#
_symmetry.space_group_name_H-M   'P 1'
#
loop_
_entity.id
_entity.type
_entity.pdbx_description
1 polymer ?
#
loop_
_entity_poly.entity_id
_entity_poly.type
_entity_poly.pdbx_seq_one_letter_code
_entity_poly.pdbx_strand_id
1 'polypeptide(L)'
;MSKARDMINAHLFPVLALIATASSVSIALSLGAIGGQSVRWNKCFNTSLEWYQRNQPSLSLDEQKAWSARFCNGGALVKPTP
;
A
#
# COMPACT_ATOMS: atom_id res chain seq x y z
N MET A 1 29.72 -42.68 6.28
CA MET A 1 29.32 -41.26 6.13
C MET A 1 29.34 -40.60 7.50
N SER A 2 29.73 -39.32 7.60
CA SER A 2 29.90 -38.64 8.91
C SER A 2 28.54 -38.24 9.50
N LYS A 3 28.28 -38.59 10.77
CA LYS A 3 27.05 -38.28 11.52
C LYS A 3 26.66 -36.80 11.49
N ALA A 4 27.64 -35.90 11.39
CA ALA A 4 27.39 -34.46 11.30
C ALA A 4 26.70 -34.08 9.98
N ARG A 5 27.05 -34.74 8.87
CA ARG A 5 26.46 -34.46 7.55
C ARG A 5 25.00 -34.92 7.46
N ASP A 6 24.70 -36.04 8.09
CA ASP A 6 23.33 -36.57 8.18
C ASP A 6 22.45 -35.72 9.10
N MET A 7 23.00 -35.22 10.23
CA MET A 7 22.27 -34.30 11.12
C MET A 7 22.01 -32.93 10.46
N ILE A 8 23.00 -32.41 9.71
CA ILE A 8 22.82 -31.19 8.92
C ILE A 8 21.73 -31.42 7.86
N ASN A 9 21.79 -32.48 7.06
CA ASN A 9 20.76 -32.72 6.05
C ASN A 9 19.36 -32.99 6.65
N ALA A 10 19.27 -33.65 7.81
CA ALA A 10 18.00 -33.96 8.45
C ALA A 10 17.30 -32.74 9.06
N HIS A 11 18.04 -31.72 9.50
CA HIS A 11 17.47 -30.56 10.21
C HIS A 11 17.63 -29.24 9.48
N LEU A 12 18.59 -29.09 8.57
CA LEU A 12 18.80 -27.86 7.81
C LEU A 12 17.63 -27.58 6.86
N PHE A 13 17.16 -28.59 6.12
CA PHE A 13 16.03 -28.39 5.19
C PHE A 13 14.73 -28.01 5.90
N PRO A 14 14.31 -28.67 7.00
CA PRO A 14 13.17 -28.24 7.78
C PRO A 14 13.31 -26.81 8.32
N VAL A 15 14.49 -26.44 8.85
CA VAL A 15 14.73 -25.08 9.36
C VAL A 15 14.67 -24.05 8.24
N LEU A 16 15.29 -24.32 7.10
CA LEU A 16 15.23 -23.45 5.92
C LEU A 16 13.79 -23.31 5.40
N ALA A 17 13.02 -24.40 5.39
CA ALA A 17 11.61 -24.36 5.01
C ALA A 17 10.79 -23.47 5.95
N LEU A 18 10.99 -23.59 7.27
CA LEU A 18 10.32 -22.73 8.26
C LEU A 18 10.67 -21.25 8.07
N ILE A 19 11.96 -20.93 7.89
CA ILE A 19 12.41 -19.56 7.65
C ILE A 19 11.81 -19.02 6.36
N ALA A 20 11.83 -19.82 5.28
CA ALA A 20 11.25 -19.43 4.00
C ALA A 20 9.75 -19.15 4.13
N THR A 21 8.98 -20.05 4.75
CA THR A 21 7.54 -19.86 4.97
C THR A 21 7.24 -18.63 5.82
N ALA A 22 7.93 -18.46 6.96
CA ALA A 22 7.74 -17.29 7.83
C ALA A 22 8.04 -15.97 7.09
N SER A 23 9.09 -15.98 6.27
CA SER A 23 9.46 -14.81 5.45
C SER A 23 8.40 -14.54 4.38
N SER A 24 7.96 -15.56 3.64
CA SER A 24 6.93 -15.43 2.61
C SER A 24 5.59 -14.93 3.17
N VAL A 25 5.16 -15.43 4.33
CA VAL A 25 3.93 -14.97 4.99
C VAL A 25 4.05 -13.50 5.40
N SER A 26 5.20 -13.10 5.97
CA SER A 26 5.45 -11.71 6.37
C SER A 26 5.42 -10.75 5.17
N ILE A 27 6.00 -11.16 4.04
CA ILE A 27 5.96 -10.41 2.78
C ILE A 27 4.51 -10.30 2.29
N ALA A 28 3.78 -11.41 2.26
CA ALA A 28 2.39 -11.43 1.78
C ALA A 28 1.48 -10.52 2.61
N LEU A 29 1.61 -10.53 3.93
CA LEU A 29 0.86 -9.64 4.83
C LEU A 29 1.19 -8.16 4.57
N SER A 30 2.47 -7.85 4.37
CA SER A 30 2.93 -6.49 4.10
C SER A 30 2.38 -5.98 2.75
N LEU A 31 2.44 -6.80 1.71
CA LEU A 31 1.86 -6.50 0.40
C LEU A 31 0.33 -6.33 0.47
N GLY A 32 -0.35 -7.15 1.28
CA GLY A 32 -1.78 -7.02 1.52
C GLY A 32 -2.17 -5.66 2.11
N ALA A 33 -1.41 -5.18 3.10
CA ALA A 33 -1.63 -3.86 3.69
C ALA A 33 -1.40 -2.72 2.69
N ILE A 34 -0.33 -2.81 1.89
CA ILE A 34 -0.02 -1.83 0.83
C ILE A 34 -1.12 -1.81 -0.23
N GLY A 35 -1.56 -2.98 -0.70
CA GLY A 35 -2.65 -3.10 -1.66
C GLY A 35 -3.96 -2.52 -1.13
N GLY A 36 -4.31 -2.83 0.12
CA GLY A 36 -5.49 -2.26 0.78
C GLY A 36 -5.44 -0.74 0.88
N GLN A 37 -4.26 -0.17 1.21
CA GLN A 37 -4.07 1.27 1.26
C GLN A 37 -4.17 1.92 -0.13
N SER A 38 -3.60 1.30 -1.17
CA SER A 38 -3.71 1.77 -2.54
C SER A 38 -5.17 1.83 -3.03
N VAL A 39 -5.96 0.78 -2.74
CA VAL A 39 -7.40 0.75 -3.09
C VAL A 39 -8.16 1.86 -2.38
N ARG A 40 -7.91 2.07 -1.08
CA ARG A 40 -8.55 3.14 -0.30
C ARG A 40 -8.18 4.52 -0.82
N TRP A 41 -6.91 4.73 -1.14
CA TRP A 41 -6.42 6.00 -1.68
C TRP A 41 -7.04 6.29 -3.06
N ASN A 42 -7.07 5.32 -3.97
CA ASN A 42 -7.68 5.48 -5.29
C ASN A 42 -9.18 5.82 -5.20
N LYS A 43 -9.90 5.14 -4.29
CA LYS A 43 -11.32 5.45 -4.03
C LYS A 43 -11.50 6.88 -3.53
N CYS A 44 -10.69 7.30 -2.55
CA CYS A 44 -10.71 8.67 -2.06
C CYS A 44 -10.43 9.69 -3.18
N PHE A 45 -9.39 9.44 -3.98
CA PHE A 45 -8.97 10.35 -5.04
C PHE A 45 -10.07 10.55 -6.08
N ASN A 46 -10.67 9.46 -6.57
CA ASN A 46 -11.74 9.52 -7.57
C ASN A 46 -12.98 10.24 -7.02
N THR A 47 -13.42 9.91 -5.81
CA THR A 47 -14.57 10.58 -5.18
C THR A 47 -14.31 12.07 -4.95
N SER A 48 -13.10 12.43 -4.51
CA SER A 48 -12.72 13.83 -4.34
C SER A 48 -12.67 14.57 -5.68
N LEU A 49 -12.11 13.96 -6.72
CA LEU A 49 -12.03 14.57 -8.04
C LEU A 49 -13.42 14.85 -8.61
N GLU A 50 -14.34 13.90 -8.49
CA GLU A 50 -15.74 14.11 -8.86
C GLU A 50 -16.41 15.24 -8.07
N TRP A 51 -16.11 15.35 -6.78
CA TRP A 51 -16.60 16.46 -5.97
C TRP A 51 -16.06 17.80 -6.49
N TYR A 52 -14.76 17.87 -6.82
CA TYR A 52 -14.14 19.08 -7.37
C TYR A 52 -14.72 19.47 -8.74
N GLN A 53 -14.92 18.52 -9.63
CA GLN A 53 -15.54 18.75 -10.94
C GLN A 53 -16.95 19.35 -10.82
N ARG A 54 -17.70 18.96 -9.78
CA ARG A 54 -19.06 19.47 -9.53
C ARG A 54 -19.08 20.82 -8.79
N ASN A 55 -18.21 21.01 -7.81
CA ASN A 55 -18.31 22.13 -6.87
C ASN A 55 -17.31 23.26 -7.13
N GLN A 56 -16.24 22.98 -7.85
CA GLN A 56 -15.15 23.93 -8.15
C GLN A 56 -14.80 23.90 -9.65
N PRO A 57 -15.77 24.06 -10.56
CA PRO A 57 -15.52 23.93 -12.01
C PRO A 57 -14.60 25.02 -12.57
N SER A 58 -14.39 26.11 -11.83
CA SER A 58 -13.47 27.19 -12.18
C SER A 58 -12.00 26.82 -12.04
N LEU A 59 -11.67 25.77 -11.26
CA LEU A 59 -10.30 25.27 -11.16
C LEU A 59 -9.93 24.47 -12.40
N SER A 60 -8.67 24.57 -12.82
CA SER A 60 -8.15 23.71 -13.88
C SER A 60 -8.18 22.23 -13.46
N LEU A 61 -8.23 21.30 -14.42
CA LEU A 61 -8.24 19.87 -14.12
C LEU A 61 -7.02 19.44 -13.28
N ASP A 62 -5.86 20.05 -13.51
CA ASP A 62 -4.64 19.74 -12.76
C ASP A 62 -4.72 20.25 -11.32
N GLU A 63 -5.31 21.44 -11.09
CA GLU A 63 -5.61 21.90 -9.73
C GLU A 63 -6.59 20.97 -9.02
N GLN A 64 -7.68 20.56 -9.68
CA GLN A 64 -8.65 19.64 -9.11
C GLN A 64 -8.00 18.31 -8.68
N LYS A 65 -7.10 17.76 -9.50
CA LYS A 65 -6.32 16.56 -9.16
C LYS A 65 -5.36 16.81 -8.00
N ALA A 66 -4.61 17.92 -8.02
CA ALA A 66 -3.65 18.25 -6.98
C ALA A 66 -4.34 18.40 -5.61
N TRP A 67 -5.48 19.07 -5.58
CA TRP A 67 -6.28 19.22 -4.37
C TRP A 67 -6.93 17.92 -3.90
N SER A 68 -7.39 17.08 -4.83
CA SER A 68 -7.91 15.74 -4.50
C SER A 68 -6.83 14.85 -3.88
N ALA A 69 -5.61 14.87 -4.43
CA ALA A 69 -4.48 14.18 -3.84
C ALA A 69 -4.14 14.72 -2.45
N ARG A 70 -4.12 16.06 -2.29
CA ARG A 70 -3.86 16.70 -0.98
C ARG A 70 -4.89 16.26 0.07
N PHE A 71 -6.18 16.26 -0.26
CA PHE A 71 -7.23 15.82 0.65
C PHE A 71 -7.03 14.37 1.09
N CYS A 72 -6.77 13.46 0.15
CA CYS A 72 -6.58 12.05 0.45
C CYS A 72 -5.29 11.74 1.21
N ASN A 73 -4.33 12.68 1.25
CA ASN A 73 -3.14 12.62 2.07
C ASN A 73 -3.30 13.33 3.43
N GLY A 74 -4.54 13.62 3.86
CA GLY A 74 -4.85 14.21 5.17
C GLY A 74 -4.95 15.74 5.17
N GLY A 75 -4.92 16.39 4.00
CA GLY A 75 -5.15 17.83 3.89
C GLY A 75 -6.64 18.21 3.87
N ALA A 76 -6.91 19.51 3.84
CA ALA A 76 -8.28 20.03 3.72
C ALA A 76 -8.85 19.82 2.30
N LEU A 77 -10.16 19.58 2.23
CA LEU A 77 -10.90 19.38 0.98
C LEU A 77 -11.16 20.68 0.22
N VAL A 78 -10.87 21.85 0.78
CA VAL A 78 -11.14 23.14 0.14
C VAL A 78 -9.87 23.96 0.12
N LYS A 79 -9.62 24.65 -0.99
CA LYS A 79 -8.56 25.65 -1.08
C LYS A 79 -8.83 26.75 -0.04
N PRO A 80 -7.91 27.01 0.91
CA PRO A 80 -8.04 28.16 1.80
C PRO A 80 -8.15 29.42 0.94
N THR A 81 -9.25 30.16 1.10
CA THR A 81 -9.36 31.51 0.57
C THR A 81 -8.46 32.44 1.39
N PRO A 82 -7.77 33.40 0.76
CA PRO A 82 -7.06 34.47 1.46
C PRO A 82 -7.98 35.25 2.41
#